data_AF-A0AAD8YKV3-F1
#
_entry.id   AF-A0AAD8YKV3-F1
#
_cell.length_a   1.000
_cell.length_b   1.000
_cell.length_c   1.000
_cell.angle_alpha   90.00
_cell.angle_beta   90.00
_cell.angle_gamma   90.00
#
_symmetry.space_group_name_H-M   'P 1'
#
loop_
_entity.id
_entity.type
_entity.pdbx_description
1 polymer ?
#
loop_
_entity_poly.entity_id
_entity_poly.type
_entity_poly.pdbx_seq_one_letter_code
_entity_poly.pdbx_strand_id
1 'polypeptide(L)'
;MALLLLLNRMNPSACLFGNTDTVLPDDNDGIILTDTTSSDDSLKSLGGRMSPRICFSNSKSYSPNDTVQPLSNDVILSSLERVVPEYLAIIASRPTSSSSGAFSQKELRKINKQFNRKKTAALQKLHDLTIKAHEYNRVPLVQTDKWDIIAALSAALIESCGDQIIVGTDNQSMDENRLKICWTINNLSIPYENKATMIQGESVILQALMMVIESNLPESYLACIFINNLTFLADAIKPVTLFVPPTSDGGRVPNTSLSRSRSSRPNTIRSRSFTTNGRSRSASHRPPPQTKRSQSLSANGLTVCCEGEGWDSEIIDNVLSNPSSLLRTIERMMITNAPFMLSDVKSVQREAIRWACGFIRNVTNGAEKITTSDPSVASPRGRKGSISDDSIENICQLISRTEIPRLVVQFVRDSPHPTVKWTKDSLEDICLGIMCNIARFSSRESLIRAGAADCLKKIETLVGIHGYRARAILVSLGALPKQF
;
A
#
# COMPACT_ATOMS: atom_id res chain seq x y z
N MET A 1 22.57 7.98 -18.38
CA MET A 1 21.21 7.44 -18.65
C MET A 1 21.22 5.93 -18.85
N ALA A 2 21.97 5.36 -19.82
CA ALA A 2 21.99 3.90 -20.04
C ALA A 2 22.43 3.09 -18.80
N LEU A 3 23.46 3.54 -18.07
CA LEU A 3 23.91 2.89 -16.83
C LEU A 3 22.84 2.88 -15.72
N LEU A 4 22.08 3.98 -15.57
CA LEU A 4 20.97 4.09 -14.60
C LEU A 4 19.83 3.11 -14.94
N LEU A 5 19.50 2.99 -16.23
CA LEU A 5 18.50 2.03 -16.69
C LEU A 5 18.96 0.58 -16.47
N LEU A 6 20.24 0.28 -16.67
CA LEU A 6 20.81 -1.04 -16.42
C LEU A 6 20.83 -1.37 -14.92
N LEU A 7 21.24 -0.43 -14.06
CA LEU A 7 21.24 -0.60 -12.61
C LEU A 7 19.83 -0.76 -12.02
N ASN A 8 18.83 -0.07 -12.56
CA ASN A 8 17.43 -0.28 -12.19
C ASN A 8 16.90 -1.64 -12.68
N ARG A 9 17.37 -2.15 -13.83
CA ARG A 9 16.97 -3.46 -14.39
C ARG A 9 17.64 -4.66 -13.74
N MET A 10 18.83 -4.50 -13.16
CA MET A 10 19.51 -5.57 -12.40
C MET A 10 18.81 -5.90 -11.08
N ASN A 11 17.61 -5.37 -10.84
CA ASN A 11 16.83 -5.57 -9.64
C ASN A 11 15.51 -6.29 -9.93
N PRO A 12 15.54 -7.60 -10.28
CA PRO A 12 14.30 -8.35 -10.48
C PRO A 12 13.55 -8.38 -9.15
N SER A 13 12.42 -7.67 -9.10
CA SER A 13 11.56 -7.59 -7.92
C SER A 13 10.45 -8.65 -7.93
N ALA A 14 10.58 -9.67 -8.78
CA ALA A 14 9.59 -10.73 -8.96
C ALA A 14 9.71 -11.92 -7.96
N CYS A 15 10.65 -11.87 -7.02
CA CYS A 15 10.77 -12.84 -5.92
C CYS A 15 10.84 -12.13 -4.57
N LEU A 16 9.84 -11.31 -4.25
CA LEU A 16 9.69 -10.73 -2.91
C LEU A 16 9.04 -11.75 -1.97
N PHE A 17 9.74 -12.84 -1.68
CA PHE A 17 9.63 -13.72 -0.50
C PHE A 17 10.81 -14.73 -0.54
N GLY A 18 12.04 -14.27 -0.30
CA GLY A 18 13.24 -15.10 -0.31
C GLY A 18 14.15 -14.81 0.88
N ASN A 19 14.48 -15.87 1.61
CA ASN A 19 15.25 -15.92 2.86
C ASN A 19 16.54 -15.08 2.87
N THR A 20 16.84 -14.50 4.04
CA THR A 20 18.22 -14.14 4.44
C THR A 20 18.52 -14.79 5.78
N ASP A 21 19.01 -16.03 5.77
CA ASP A 21 19.73 -16.62 6.90
C ASP A 21 21.22 -16.61 6.56
N THR A 22 21.97 -15.68 7.17
CA THR A 22 23.41 -15.85 7.39
C THR A 22 23.58 -16.59 8.70
N VAL A 23 23.83 -17.89 8.61
CA VAL A 23 24.37 -18.69 9.70
C VAL A 23 25.85 -18.33 9.84
N LEU A 24 26.24 -17.74 10.96
CA LEU A 24 27.62 -17.74 11.43
C LEU A 24 27.76 -18.84 12.50
N PRO A 25 28.89 -19.56 12.54
CA PRO A 25 29.12 -20.59 13.54
C PRO A 25 29.33 -19.97 14.93
N ASP A 26 28.64 -20.52 15.94
CA ASP A 26 28.95 -20.32 17.36
C ASP A 26 30.26 -21.05 17.67
N ASP A 27 31.36 -20.32 17.81
CA ASP A 27 32.53 -20.80 18.54
C ASP A 27 32.30 -20.53 20.03
N ASN A 28 31.97 -21.62 20.72
CA ASN A 28 31.74 -21.68 22.15
C ASN A 28 32.98 -22.30 22.79
N ASP A 29 33.90 -21.47 23.30
CA ASP A 29 34.93 -21.91 24.24
C ASP A 29 34.74 -21.18 25.57
N GLY A 30 34.46 -21.98 26.59
CA GLY A 30 34.06 -21.55 27.92
C GLY A 30 35.21 -21.00 28.76
N ILE A 31 34.85 -20.11 29.69
CA ILE A 31 35.63 -19.86 30.90
C ILE A 31 34.70 -19.85 32.11
N ILE A 32 35.20 -20.52 33.15
CA ILE A 32 34.57 -20.93 34.39
C ILE A 32 34.28 -19.75 35.33
N LEU A 33 33.17 -19.92 36.05
CA LEU A 33 32.64 -19.23 37.24
C LEU A 33 33.68 -18.62 38.21
N THR A 34 33.33 -17.48 38.80
CA THR A 34 33.27 -17.35 40.27
C THR A 34 32.17 -16.37 40.69
N ASP A 35 31.54 -16.73 41.80
CA ASP A 35 30.42 -16.10 42.49
C ASP A 35 30.62 -14.62 42.86
N THR A 36 29.52 -13.87 42.92
CA THR A 36 29.19 -13.09 44.13
C THR A 36 27.72 -12.68 44.17
N THR A 37 27.21 -12.77 45.39
CA THR A 37 25.83 -12.60 45.89
C THR A 37 25.33 -11.15 45.88
N SER A 38 24.03 -10.96 45.58
CA SER A 38 23.06 -10.09 46.29
C SER A 38 21.85 -9.89 45.37
N SER A 39 20.71 -10.51 45.66
CA SER A 39 19.55 -9.89 46.35
C SER A 39 19.14 -8.54 45.76
N ASP A 40 18.21 -8.54 44.80
CA ASP A 40 16.98 -7.80 45.04
C ASP A 40 15.80 -8.30 44.19
N ASP A 41 14.66 -8.30 44.85
CA ASP A 41 13.40 -8.89 44.44
C ASP A 41 12.55 -7.88 43.65
N SER A 42 11.57 -8.41 42.91
CA SER A 42 10.33 -7.73 42.50
C SER A 42 10.33 -6.71 41.33
N LEU A 43 10.24 -7.24 40.11
CA LEU A 43 9.40 -6.65 39.04
C LEU A 43 8.99 -7.73 38.03
N LYS A 44 7.86 -8.40 38.31
CA LYS A 44 7.19 -9.31 37.36
C LYS A 44 6.61 -8.47 36.21
N SER A 45 7.40 -8.25 35.16
CA SER A 45 6.89 -7.71 33.90
C SER A 45 6.15 -8.80 33.13
N LEU A 46 4.83 -8.65 33.04
CA LEU A 46 3.98 -9.33 32.05
C LEU A 46 4.21 -8.67 30.69
N GLY A 47 5.42 -8.84 30.15
CA GLY A 47 5.82 -8.38 28.83
C GLY A 47 6.10 -9.56 27.93
N GLY A 48 5.07 -10.35 27.61
CA GLY A 48 5.17 -11.38 26.59
C GLY A 48 5.54 -10.72 25.26
N ARG A 49 6.82 -10.82 24.87
CA ARG A 49 7.33 -10.37 23.57
C ARG A 49 6.66 -11.18 22.46
N MET A 50 5.46 -10.80 22.06
CA MET A 50 4.97 -11.09 20.71
C MET A 50 5.71 -10.16 19.76
N SER A 51 6.95 -10.52 19.44
CA SER A 51 7.55 -10.03 18.20
C SER A 51 6.61 -10.51 17.08
N PRO A 52 6.09 -9.63 16.21
CA PRO A 52 5.36 -10.10 15.05
C PRO A 52 6.36 -10.86 14.20
N ARG A 53 6.40 -12.19 14.36
CA ARG A 53 6.87 -13.07 13.29
C ARG A 53 5.85 -12.87 12.20
N ILE A 54 6.10 -11.87 11.33
CA ILE A 54 5.55 -11.90 9.98
C ILE A 54 5.85 -13.32 9.50
N CYS A 55 4.82 -14.07 9.16
CA CYS A 55 4.90 -15.49 8.84
C CYS A 55 5.77 -15.72 7.60
N PHE A 56 7.09 -15.69 7.78
CA PHE A 56 8.09 -16.21 6.87
C PHE A 56 8.61 -17.49 7.50
N SER A 57 7.82 -18.55 7.35
CA SER A 57 8.29 -19.89 7.66
C SER A 57 9.17 -20.37 6.51
N ASN A 58 10.37 -20.83 6.85
CA ASN A 58 11.25 -21.63 6.02
C ASN A 58 10.44 -22.57 5.12
N SER A 59 10.71 -22.52 3.82
CA SER A 59 10.28 -23.55 2.89
C SER A 59 10.85 -24.88 3.37
N LYS A 60 10.08 -25.63 4.16
CA LYS A 60 10.25 -27.07 4.24
C LYS A 60 10.15 -27.56 2.81
N SER A 61 11.15 -28.31 2.36
CA SER A 61 11.13 -29.04 1.10
C SER A 61 9.88 -29.90 1.08
N TYR A 62 8.84 -29.43 0.39
CA TYR A 62 7.66 -30.24 0.13
C TYR A 62 8.10 -31.44 -0.70
N SER A 63 7.75 -32.63 -0.22
CA SER A 63 7.89 -33.84 -1.00
C SER A 63 7.03 -33.69 -2.26
N PRO A 64 7.58 -33.90 -3.48
CA PRO A 64 6.85 -33.67 -4.73
C PRO A 64 5.62 -34.58 -4.95
N ASN A 65 5.31 -35.50 -4.03
CA ASN A 65 4.27 -36.51 -4.21
C ASN A 65 2.94 -36.17 -3.53
N ASP A 66 2.85 -35.12 -2.70
CA ASP A 66 1.59 -34.68 -2.09
C ASP A 66 0.94 -33.55 -2.90
N THR A 67 0.60 -33.84 -4.17
CA THR A 67 -0.13 -32.91 -5.02
C THR A 67 -1.61 -32.90 -4.61
N VAL A 68 -1.93 -32.16 -3.55
CA VAL A 68 -3.33 -31.87 -3.19
C VAL A 68 -3.95 -31.15 -4.40
N GLN A 69 -4.92 -31.78 -5.06
CA GLN A 69 -5.62 -31.14 -6.16
C GLN A 69 -6.26 -29.84 -5.67
N PRO A 70 -6.08 -28.71 -6.37
CA PRO A 70 -6.69 -27.45 -5.98
C PRO A 70 -8.22 -27.64 -5.98
N LEU A 71 -8.85 -27.28 -4.86
CA LEU A 71 -10.31 -27.25 -4.75
C LEU A 71 -10.90 -26.38 -5.86
N SER A 72 -12.03 -26.82 -6.44
CA SER A 72 -12.75 -26.00 -7.42
C SER A 72 -13.16 -24.66 -6.79
N ASN A 73 -13.09 -23.58 -7.56
CA ASN A 73 -13.51 -22.25 -7.14
C ASN A 73 -14.95 -22.23 -6.60
N ASP A 74 -15.84 -23.06 -7.13
CA ASP A 74 -17.24 -23.14 -6.69
C ASP A 74 -17.35 -23.71 -5.26
N VAL A 75 -16.49 -24.67 -4.93
CA VAL A 75 -16.44 -25.28 -3.58
C VAL A 75 -15.90 -24.26 -2.57
N ILE A 76 -14.85 -23.53 -2.96
CA ILE A 76 -14.28 -22.46 -2.14
C ILE A 76 -15.34 -21.39 -1.88
N LEU A 77 -16.00 -20.90 -2.94
CA LEU A 77 -16.99 -19.83 -2.83
C LEU A 77 -18.20 -20.26 -1.98
N SER A 78 -18.71 -21.48 -2.17
CA SER A 78 -19.80 -22.05 -1.37
C SER A 78 -19.44 -22.13 0.12
N SER A 79 -18.19 -22.46 0.45
CA SER A 79 -17.71 -22.48 1.84
C SER A 79 -17.66 -21.08 2.44
N LEU A 80 -17.15 -20.10 1.69
CA LEU A 80 -17.05 -18.70 2.11
C LEU A 80 -18.43 -18.05 2.30
N GLU A 81 -19.39 -18.33 1.41
CA GLU A 81 -20.77 -17.83 1.47
C GLU A 81 -21.49 -18.15 2.76
N ARG A 82 -21.16 -19.29 3.37
CA ARG A 82 -21.77 -19.70 4.63
C ARG A 82 -21.23 -18.90 5.83
N VAL A 83 -19.97 -18.50 5.81
CA VAL A 83 -19.28 -17.99 7.02
C VAL A 83 -18.97 -16.49 6.97
N VAL A 84 -18.67 -15.94 5.80
CA VAL A 84 -18.24 -14.54 5.65
C VAL A 84 -19.35 -13.55 6.05
N PRO A 85 -20.61 -13.71 5.59
CA PRO A 85 -21.68 -12.78 5.97
C PRO A 85 -21.91 -12.70 7.49
N GLU A 86 -21.80 -13.82 8.22
CA GLU A 86 -21.92 -13.85 9.68
C GLU A 86 -20.82 -13.01 10.34
N TYR A 87 -19.57 -13.17 9.89
CA TYR A 87 -18.44 -12.41 10.45
C TYR A 87 -18.57 -10.93 10.14
N LEU A 88 -18.94 -10.58 8.90
CA LEU A 88 -19.13 -9.19 8.50
C LEU A 88 -20.29 -8.52 9.26
N ALA A 89 -21.39 -9.23 9.53
CA ALA A 89 -22.49 -8.72 10.34
C ALA A 89 -22.04 -8.37 11.76
N ILE A 90 -21.20 -9.23 12.39
CA ILE A 90 -20.64 -8.95 13.71
C ILE A 90 -19.67 -7.75 13.65
N ILE A 91 -18.83 -7.67 12.63
CA ILE A 91 -17.85 -6.58 12.47
C ILE A 91 -18.53 -5.23 12.25
N ALA A 92 -19.60 -5.19 11.44
CA ALA A 92 -20.35 -3.99 11.12
C ALA A 92 -21.36 -3.57 12.20
N SER A 93 -21.70 -4.48 13.12
CA SER A 93 -22.60 -4.16 14.22
C SER A 93 -22.00 -3.07 15.12
N ARG A 94 -22.89 -2.32 15.78
CA ARG A 94 -22.52 -1.32 16.81
C ARG A 94 -23.11 -1.76 18.14
N PRO A 95 -22.50 -1.39 19.29
CA PRO A 95 -23.13 -1.59 20.58
C PRO A 95 -24.51 -0.92 20.55
N THR A 96 -25.57 -1.70 20.76
CA THR A 96 -26.92 -1.14 20.82
C THR A 96 -27.00 -0.26 22.05
N SER A 97 -26.93 1.06 21.86
CA SER A 97 -27.32 2.04 22.87
C SER A 97 -28.84 1.95 22.99
N SER A 98 -29.33 0.90 23.64
CA SER A 98 -30.76 0.66 23.81
C SER A 98 -31.39 1.89 24.46
N SER A 99 -32.42 2.36 23.78
CA SER A 99 -33.18 3.56 24.08
C SER A 99 -33.71 3.57 25.52
N SER A 100 -33.43 4.67 26.24
CA SER A 100 -34.13 5.18 27.42
C SER A 100 -34.14 4.36 28.73
N GLY A 101 -33.64 3.13 28.76
CA GLY A 101 -33.45 2.38 30.00
C GLY A 101 -32.16 2.81 30.71
N ALA A 102 -32.25 3.28 31.95
CA ALA A 102 -31.10 3.69 32.76
C ALA A 102 -30.21 2.47 33.14
N PHE A 103 -29.41 1.97 32.19
CA PHE A 103 -28.34 1.02 32.51
C PHE A 103 -27.28 1.72 33.35
N SER A 104 -26.79 1.03 34.37
CA SER A 104 -25.64 1.53 35.12
C SER A 104 -24.41 1.62 34.20
N GLN A 105 -23.51 2.58 34.45
CA GLN A 105 -22.25 2.70 33.72
C GLN A 105 -21.44 1.39 33.75
N LYS A 106 -21.57 0.61 34.83
CA LYS A 106 -20.94 -0.70 34.99
C LYS A 106 -21.51 -1.76 34.02
N GLU A 107 -22.82 -1.77 33.82
CA GLU A 107 -23.47 -2.66 32.84
C GLU A 107 -23.10 -2.30 31.41
N LEU A 108 -23.08 -1.00 31.07
CA LEU A 108 -22.66 -0.55 29.74
C LEU A 108 -21.21 -0.96 29.43
N ARG A 109 -20.29 -0.84 30.40
CA ARG A 109 -18.91 -1.33 30.26
C ARG A 109 -18.85 -2.85 30.06
N LYS A 110 -19.70 -3.63 30.74
CA LYS A 110 -19.76 -5.09 30.58
C LYS A 110 -20.29 -5.48 29.20
N ILE A 111 -21.34 -4.81 28.71
CA ILE A 111 -21.92 -5.00 27.38
C ILE A 111 -20.87 -4.67 26.31
N ASN A 112 -20.22 -3.50 26.38
CA ASN A 112 -19.17 -3.11 25.44
C ASN A 112 -17.98 -4.08 25.45
N LYS A 113 -17.56 -4.56 26.62
CA LYS A 113 -16.49 -5.56 26.73
C LYS A 113 -16.88 -6.88 26.06
N GLN A 114 -18.10 -7.35 26.26
CA GLN A 114 -18.59 -8.58 25.62
C GLN A 114 -18.73 -8.41 24.11
N PHE A 115 -19.25 -7.26 23.68
CA PHE A 115 -19.36 -6.88 22.28
C PHE A 115 -18.00 -6.86 21.58
N ASN A 116 -17.02 -6.16 22.15
CA ASN A 116 -15.67 -6.08 21.61
C ASN A 116 -15.02 -7.46 21.51
N ARG A 117 -15.17 -8.34 22.51
CA ARG A 117 -14.68 -9.73 22.44
C ARG A 117 -15.28 -10.51 21.25
N LYS A 118 -16.57 -10.35 20.98
CA LYS A 118 -17.22 -10.98 19.82
C LYS A 118 -16.68 -10.43 18.51
N LYS A 119 -16.52 -9.10 18.41
CA LYS A 119 -15.92 -8.42 17.24
C LYS A 119 -14.48 -8.90 16.99
N THR A 120 -13.65 -8.95 18.03
CA THR A 120 -12.28 -9.47 17.97
C THR A 120 -12.21 -10.93 17.52
N ALA A 121 -13.14 -11.77 17.98
CA ALA A 121 -13.22 -13.17 17.57
C ALA A 121 -13.67 -13.32 16.10
N ALA A 122 -14.62 -12.52 15.63
CA ALA A 122 -15.02 -12.50 14.23
C ALA A 122 -13.88 -12.03 13.30
N LEU A 123 -13.17 -10.97 13.70
CA LEU A 123 -11.98 -10.49 12.99
C LEU A 123 -10.87 -11.54 12.94
N GLN A 124 -10.66 -12.29 14.04
CA GLN A 124 -9.69 -13.38 14.03
C GLN A 124 -10.06 -14.46 13.02
N LYS A 125 -11.32 -14.93 13.04
CA LYS A 125 -11.79 -15.96 12.11
C LYS A 125 -11.68 -15.48 10.65
N LEU A 126 -11.99 -14.22 10.39
CA LEU A 126 -11.84 -13.63 9.06
C LEU A 126 -10.37 -13.55 8.63
N HIS A 127 -9.48 -13.12 9.53
CA HIS A 127 -8.03 -13.13 9.29
C HIS A 127 -7.52 -14.54 8.98
N ASP A 128 -7.96 -15.55 9.73
CA ASP A 128 -7.57 -16.95 9.55
C ASP A 128 -7.94 -17.47 8.15
N LEU A 129 -9.00 -16.95 7.52
CA LEU A 129 -9.35 -17.28 6.13
C LEU A 129 -8.36 -16.71 5.10
N THR A 130 -7.47 -15.79 5.49
CA THR A 130 -6.55 -15.07 4.58
C THR A 130 -5.08 -15.41 4.79
N ILE A 131 -4.74 -16.23 5.80
CA ILE A 131 -3.36 -16.64 6.06
C ILE A 131 -2.81 -17.48 4.91
N LYS A 132 -1.49 -17.72 4.92
CA LYS A 132 -0.80 -18.47 3.85
C LYS A 132 -1.41 -19.84 3.56
N ALA A 133 -1.82 -20.59 4.60
CA ALA A 133 -2.48 -21.89 4.44
C ALA A 133 -3.83 -21.84 3.71
N HIS A 134 -4.44 -20.66 3.62
CA HIS A 134 -5.75 -20.41 3.03
C HIS A 134 -5.68 -19.33 1.93
N GLU A 135 -4.53 -19.16 1.29
CA GLU A 135 -4.34 -18.07 0.32
C GLU A 135 -5.25 -18.15 -0.91
N TYR A 136 -5.75 -19.34 -1.24
CA TYR A 136 -6.76 -19.57 -2.28
C TYR A 136 -8.10 -18.86 -2.01
N ASN A 137 -8.38 -18.48 -0.76
CA ASN A 137 -9.58 -17.70 -0.41
C ASN A 137 -9.43 -16.21 -0.72
N ARG A 138 -8.19 -15.69 -0.84
CA ARG A 138 -7.95 -14.22 -0.89
C ARG A 138 -8.62 -13.57 -2.10
N VAL A 139 -8.53 -14.18 -3.28
CA VAL A 139 -9.14 -13.63 -4.50
C VAL A 139 -10.67 -13.70 -4.43
N PRO A 140 -11.32 -14.87 -4.16
CA PRO A 140 -12.77 -14.94 -4.00
C PRO A 140 -13.35 -14.00 -2.93
N LEU A 141 -12.62 -13.75 -1.85
CA LEU A 141 -13.06 -12.84 -0.78
C LEU A 141 -13.27 -11.41 -1.28
N VAL A 142 -12.48 -10.94 -2.25
CA VAL A 142 -12.52 -9.56 -2.76
C VAL A 142 -13.28 -9.44 -4.09
N GLN A 143 -13.19 -10.45 -4.96
CA GLN A 143 -13.74 -10.38 -6.34
C GLN A 143 -15.21 -10.80 -6.46
N THR A 144 -15.89 -11.08 -5.34
CA THR A 144 -17.31 -11.47 -5.36
C THR A 144 -18.22 -10.25 -5.22
N ASP A 145 -19.43 -10.36 -5.77
CA ASP A 145 -20.53 -9.40 -5.61
C ASP A 145 -21.43 -9.71 -4.42
N LYS A 146 -21.20 -10.83 -3.72
CA LYS A 146 -22.03 -11.31 -2.61
C LYS A 146 -21.81 -10.54 -1.31
N TRP A 147 -20.63 -9.94 -1.13
CA TRP A 147 -20.28 -9.12 0.02
C TRP A 147 -19.21 -8.09 -0.35
N ASP A 148 -19.13 -7.03 0.43
CA ASP A 148 -18.06 -6.04 0.34
C ASP A 148 -17.20 -6.08 1.62
N ILE A 149 -16.24 -6.99 1.63
CA ILE A 149 -15.31 -7.16 2.74
C ILE A 149 -14.43 -5.91 2.93
N ILE A 150 -14.11 -5.20 1.85
CA ILE A 150 -13.22 -4.04 1.90
C ILE A 150 -13.94 -2.85 2.53
N ALA A 151 -15.18 -2.56 2.12
CA ALA A 151 -15.99 -1.52 2.76
C ALA A 151 -16.24 -1.83 4.23
N ALA A 152 -16.60 -3.07 4.58
CA ALA A 152 -16.85 -3.47 5.96
C ALA A 152 -15.61 -3.30 6.87
N LEU A 153 -14.44 -3.76 6.41
CA LEU A 153 -13.19 -3.61 7.16
C LEU A 153 -12.73 -2.15 7.23
N SER A 154 -12.92 -1.36 6.16
CA SER A 154 -12.58 0.06 6.15
C SER A 154 -13.44 0.84 7.15
N ALA A 155 -14.76 0.60 7.17
CA ALA A 155 -15.67 1.22 8.12
C ALA A 155 -15.33 0.86 9.58
N ALA A 156 -15.03 -0.41 9.84
CA ALA A 156 -14.59 -0.86 11.16
C ALA A 156 -13.25 -0.24 11.58
N LEU A 157 -12.33 -0.03 10.63
CA LEU A 157 -11.04 0.62 10.90
C LEU A 157 -11.23 2.11 11.25
N ILE A 158 -12.06 2.83 10.48
CA ILE A 158 -12.41 4.24 10.75
C ILE A 158 -13.02 4.38 12.15
N GLU A 159 -13.99 3.52 12.48
CA GLU A 159 -14.64 3.51 13.80
C GLU A 159 -13.60 3.31 14.92
N SER A 160 -12.70 2.33 14.77
CA SER A 160 -11.67 2.05 15.77
C SER A 160 -10.61 3.16 15.95
N CYS A 161 -10.45 4.05 14.96
CA CYS A 161 -9.57 5.21 15.08
C CYS A 161 -10.27 6.36 15.83
N GLY A 162 -11.58 6.53 15.66
CA GLY A 162 -12.35 7.62 16.30
C GLY A 162 -12.40 7.53 17.82
N ASP A 163 -12.46 6.33 18.38
CA ASP A 163 -12.55 6.11 19.83
C ASP A 163 -11.32 6.60 20.62
N GLN A 164 -10.14 6.63 20.00
CA GLN A 164 -8.89 7.01 20.68
C GLN A 164 -8.71 8.52 20.82
N ILE A 165 -9.23 9.31 19.88
CA ILE A 165 -9.08 10.77 19.87
C ILE A 165 -9.73 11.41 21.11
N ILE A 166 -10.78 10.78 21.64
CA ILE A 166 -11.58 11.34 22.75
C ILE A 166 -10.89 11.15 24.11
N VAL A 167 -10.06 10.12 24.26
CA VAL A 167 -9.62 9.67 25.59
C VAL A 167 -8.30 10.31 26.04
N GLY A 168 -7.54 10.95 25.14
CA GLY A 168 -6.36 11.77 25.50
C GLY A 168 -5.26 11.05 26.30
N THR A 169 -5.27 9.72 26.34
CA THR A 169 -4.28 8.94 27.09
C THR A 169 -3.06 8.70 26.22
N ASP A 170 -1.89 9.17 26.68
CA ASP A 170 -0.59 9.04 26.01
C ASP A 170 -0.14 7.59 25.74
N ASN A 171 -0.83 6.60 26.30
CA ASN A 171 -0.58 5.20 26.02
C ASN A 171 -1.39 4.71 24.81
N GLN A 172 -0.88 4.99 23.60
CA GLN A 172 -1.35 4.37 22.36
C GLN A 172 -0.99 2.88 22.33
N SER A 173 -1.62 2.07 23.17
CA SER A 173 -1.49 0.62 23.08
C SER A 173 -2.04 0.12 21.75
N MET A 174 -1.40 -0.91 21.21
CA MET A 174 -1.86 -1.61 20.01
C MET A 174 -3.29 -2.13 20.22
N ASP A 175 -4.22 -1.73 19.34
CA ASP A 175 -5.60 -2.18 19.41
C ASP A 175 -5.74 -3.49 18.65
N GLU A 176 -6.21 -4.54 19.33
CA GLU A 176 -6.27 -5.87 18.75
C GLU A 176 -7.20 -5.94 17.53
N ASN A 177 -8.29 -5.15 17.50
CA ASN A 177 -9.19 -5.12 16.36
C ASN A 177 -8.53 -4.44 15.15
N ARG A 178 -7.91 -3.26 15.35
CA ARG A 178 -7.13 -2.58 14.29
C ARG A 178 -6.07 -3.49 13.71
N LEU A 179 -5.30 -4.15 14.58
CA LEU A 179 -4.22 -5.04 14.16
C LEU A 179 -4.74 -6.16 13.24
N LYS A 180 -5.84 -6.82 13.62
CA LYS A 180 -6.46 -7.89 12.82
C LYS A 180 -7.05 -7.38 11.51
N ILE A 181 -7.66 -6.20 11.52
CA ILE A 181 -8.17 -5.54 10.31
C ILE A 181 -7.00 -5.28 9.34
N CYS A 182 -5.94 -4.63 9.81
CA CYS A 182 -4.76 -4.32 9.01
C CYS A 182 -4.03 -5.58 8.49
N TRP A 183 -3.93 -6.65 9.26
CA TRP A 183 -3.37 -7.93 8.77
C TRP A 183 -4.25 -8.56 7.69
N THR A 184 -5.56 -8.58 7.88
CA THR A 184 -6.50 -9.15 6.92
C THR A 184 -6.41 -8.41 5.59
N ILE A 185 -6.49 -7.08 5.61
CA ILE A 185 -6.38 -6.22 4.42
C ILE A 185 -5.03 -6.40 3.73
N ASN A 186 -3.93 -6.50 4.48
CA ASN A 186 -2.61 -6.77 3.90
C ASN A 186 -2.58 -8.11 3.15
N ASN A 187 -3.09 -9.18 3.75
CA ASN A 187 -3.16 -10.49 3.09
C ASN A 187 -4.01 -10.43 1.81
N LEU A 188 -5.15 -9.72 1.86
CA LEU A 188 -6.03 -9.52 0.71
C LEU A 188 -5.39 -8.66 -0.39
N SER A 189 -4.42 -7.80 -0.07
CA SER A 189 -3.69 -6.98 -1.04
C SER A 189 -2.60 -7.71 -1.80
N ILE A 190 -2.22 -8.94 -1.38
CA ILE A 190 -1.11 -9.69 -1.98
C ILE A 190 -1.44 -10.18 -3.41
N PRO A 191 -2.62 -10.77 -3.71
CA PRO A 191 -2.98 -11.15 -5.07
C PRO A 191 -3.04 -9.94 -6.02
N TYR A 192 -2.67 -10.13 -7.28
CA TYR A 192 -2.64 -9.04 -8.25
C TYR A 192 -4.07 -8.59 -8.62
N GLU A 193 -4.97 -9.55 -8.76
CA GLU A 193 -6.39 -9.38 -9.06
C GLU A 193 -7.08 -8.45 -8.05
N ASN A 194 -6.76 -8.63 -6.77
CA ASN A 194 -7.36 -7.85 -5.70
C ASN A 194 -6.93 -6.38 -5.72
N LYS A 195 -5.69 -6.06 -6.09
CA LYS A 195 -5.19 -4.66 -6.09
C LYS A 195 -6.07 -3.77 -6.95
N ALA A 196 -6.46 -4.24 -8.14
CA ALA A 196 -7.31 -3.47 -9.04
C ALA A 196 -8.67 -3.16 -8.42
N THR A 197 -9.30 -4.16 -7.79
CA THR A 197 -10.61 -4.00 -7.14
C THR A 197 -10.53 -3.13 -5.90
N MET A 198 -9.48 -3.24 -5.09
CA MET A 198 -9.29 -2.45 -3.88
C MET A 198 -9.05 -0.96 -4.13
N ILE A 199 -8.68 -0.59 -5.36
CA ILE A 199 -8.41 0.79 -5.77
C ILE A 199 -9.56 1.40 -6.54
N GLN A 200 -10.52 0.58 -7.01
CA GLN A 200 -11.69 1.08 -7.72
C GLN A 200 -12.62 1.87 -6.76
N GLY A 201 -13.00 3.08 -7.18
CA GLY A 201 -14.01 3.91 -6.51
C GLY A 201 -13.45 5.01 -5.60
N GLU A 202 -14.34 5.66 -4.85
CA GLU A 202 -13.98 6.53 -3.73
C GLU A 202 -13.37 5.63 -2.65
N SER A 203 -12.04 5.52 -2.61
CA SER A 203 -11.37 4.47 -1.84
C SER A 203 -11.43 4.76 -0.34
N VAL A 204 -12.56 4.42 0.28
CA VAL A 204 -12.80 4.43 1.73
C VAL A 204 -11.67 3.70 2.47
N ILE A 205 -11.07 2.68 1.83
CA ILE A 205 -9.92 1.98 2.37
C ILE A 205 -8.68 2.88 2.51
N LEU A 206 -8.34 3.71 1.52
CA LEU A 206 -7.21 4.64 1.63
C LEU A 206 -7.48 5.68 2.71
N GLN A 207 -8.71 6.19 2.80
CA GLN A 207 -9.12 7.10 3.88
C GLN A 207 -8.92 6.44 5.26
N ALA A 208 -9.39 5.20 5.44
CA ALA A 208 -9.25 4.47 6.69
C ALA A 208 -7.77 4.26 7.07
N LEU A 209 -6.92 3.89 6.11
CA LEU A 209 -5.49 3.70 6.33
C LEU A 209 -4.77 5.02 6.64
N MET A 210 -5.18 6.11 6.01
CA MET A 210 -4.63 7.43 6.30
C MET A 210 -4.94 7.90 7.70
N MET A 211 -6.12 7.59 8.25
CA MET A 211 -6.42 7.89 9.65
C MET A 211 -5.46 7.18 10.61
N VAL A 212 -5.09 5.93 10.31
CA VAL A 212 -4.09 5.16 11.09
C VAL A 212 -2.72 5.84 11.04
N ILE A 213 -2.27 6.22 9.84
CA ILE A 213 -0.96 6.83 9.61
C ILE A 213 -0.90 8.24 10.20
N GLU A 214 -1.93 9.06 9.98
CA GLU A 214 -2.01 10.44 10.47
C GLU A 214 -2.01 10.50 12.00
N SER A 215 -2.67 9.53 12.64
CA SER A 215 -2.68 9.37 14.10
C SER A 215 -1.39 8.74 14.65
N ASN A 216 -0.43 8.40 13.78
CA ASN A 216 0.84 7.72 14.08
C ASN A 216 0.67 6.46 14.95
N LEU A 217 -0.40 5.69 14.72
CA LEU A 217 -0.71 4.52 15.53
C LEU A 217 0.31 3.40 15.30
N PRO A 218 0.46 2.44 16.23
CA PRO A 218 1.38 1.31 16.09
C PRO A 218 1.19 0.49 14.80
N GLU A 219 0.01 0.47 14.21
CA GLU A 219 -0.32 -0.27 12.98
C GLU A 219 0.01 0.52 11.70
N SER A 220 0.57 1.73 11.81
CA SER A 220 0.97 2.54 10.65
C SER A 220 1.90 1.79 9.70
N TYR A 221 2.78 0.92 10.21
CA TYR A 221 3.63 0.09 9.36
C TYR A 221 2.83 -0.90 8.49
N LEU A 222 1.73 -1.47 9.03
CA LEU A 222 0.84 -2.35 8.26
C LEU A 222 0.07 -1.55 7.21
N ALA A 223 -0.33 -0.32 7.51
CA ALA A 223 -0.95 0.56 6.54
C ALA A 223 0.02 0.90 5.39
N CYS A 224 1.29 1.18 5.72
CA CYS A 224 2.34 1.39 4.71
C CYS A 224 2.63 0.13 3.88
N ILE A 225 2.62 -1.08 4.47
CA ILE A 225 2.75 -2.34 3.72
C ILE A 225 1.64 -2.45 2.68
N PHE A 226 0.39 -2.17 3.08
CA PHE A 226 -0.75 -2.26 2.18
C PHE A 226 -0.61 -1.28 1.01
N ILE A 227 -0.30 -0.02 1.29
CA ILE A 227 -0.09 1.02 0.27
C ILE A 227 1.04 0.61 -0.67
N ASN A 228 2.16 0.13 -0.12
CA ASN A 228 3.27 -0.39 -0.91
C ASN A 228 2.82 -1.57 -1.81
N ASN A 229 2.01 -2.50 -1.29
CA ASN A 229 1.50 -3.63 -2.07
C ASN A 229 0.63 -3.17 -3.24
N LEU A 230 -0.25 -2.19 -3.03
CA LEU A 230 -1.06 -1.63 -4.10
C LEU A 230 -0.21 -1.08 -5.24
N THR A 231 0.89 -0.39 -4.93
CA THR A 231 1.76 0.23 -5.95
C THR A 231 2.57 -0.73 -6.81
N PHE A 232 2.50 -2.04 -6.57
CA PHE A 232 3.00 -3.03 -7.54
C PHE A 232 2.10 -3.17 -8.79
N LEU A 233 0.87 -2.67 -8.73
CA LEU A 233 -0.01 -2.52 -9.89
C LEU A 233 0.25 -1.14 -10.52
N ALA A 234 0.68 -1.06 -11.79
CA ALA A 234 0.97 0.22 -12.41
C ALA A 234 -0.24 1.18 -12.41
N ASP A 235 -1.43 0.64 -12.66
CA ASP A 235 -2.70 1.39 -12.66
C ASP A 235 -3.06 1.93 -11.27
N ALA A 236 -2.45 1.40 -10.20
CA ALA A 236 -2.59 1.87 -8.82
C ALA A 236 -1.75 3.12 -8.51
N ILE A 237 -0.64 3.31 -9.23
CA ILE A 237 0.39 4.28 -8.82
C ILE A 237 -0.19 5.68 -8.77
N LYS A 238 -0.85 6.14 -9.85
CA LYS A 238 -1.49 7.46 -9.89
C LYS A 238 -2.59 7.62 -8.82
N PRO A 239 -3.64 6.78 -8.77
CA PRO A 239 -4.75 6.98 -7.84
C PRO A 239 -4.32 6.90 -6.37
N VAL A 240 -3.32 6.07 -6.03
CA VAL A 240 -2.78 6.00 -4.67
C VAL A 240 -1.93 7.23 -4.36
N THR A 241 -0.96 7.58 -5.22
CA THR A 241 -0.01 8.68 -4.94
C THR A 241 -0.70 10.05 -4.90
N LEU A 242 -1.72 10.23 -5.73
CA LEU A 242 -2.48 11.48 -5.86
C LEU A 242 -3.74 11.49 -4.99
N PHE A 243 -3.89 10.53 -4.07
CA PHE A 243 -5.07 10.43 -3.24
C PHE A 243 -5.18 11.61 -2.29
N VAL A 244 -6.32 12.31 -2.36
CA VAL A 244 -6.73 13.37 -1.45
C VAL A 244 -8.08 12.96 -0.86
N PRO A 245 -8.22 12.83 0.47
CA PRO A 245 -9.48 12.45 1.08
C PRO A 245 -10.54 13.54 0.86
N PRO A 246 -11.83 13.18 0.77
CA PRO A 246 -12.89 14.15 0.67
C PRO A 246 -12.88 15.06 1.90
N THR A 247 -12.83 16.38 1.68
CA THR A 247 -12.90 17.37 2.77
C THR A 247 -14.26 17.26 3.45
N SER A 248 -14.26 17.10 4.77
CA SER A 248 -15.46 17.01 5.61
C SER A 248 -16.24 18.34 5.74
N ASP A 249 -16.00 19.28 4.83
CA ASP A 249 -16.51 20.64 4.86
C ASP A 249 -18.00 20.68 4.47
N GLY A 250 -18.85 20.28 5.42
CA GLY A 250 -20.12 20.93 5.76
C GLY A 250 -21.13 21.31 4.67
N GLY A 251 -21.16 20.67 3.49
CA GLY A 251 -22.37 20.65 2.65
C GLY A 251 -22.39 21.51 1.38
N ARG A 252 -21.24 21.87 0.79
CA ARG A 252 -21.22 22.21 -0.64
C ARG A 252 -20.21 21.34 -1.36
N VAL A 253 -20.72 20.19 -1.84
CA VAL A 253 -20.04 19.40 -2.87
C VAL A 253 -19.71 20.36 -4.01
N PRO A 254 -18.43 20.62 -4.33
CA PRO A 254 -18.09 21.26 -5.59
C PRO A 254 -18.70 20.37 -6.67
N ASN A 255 -19.52 20.94 -7.56
CA ASN A 255 -20.12 20.22 -8.68
C ASN A 255 -19.03 19.74 -9.66
N THR A 256 -18.21 18.76 -9.27
CA THR A 256 -17.47 17.91 -10.18
C THR A 256 -18.43 16.79 -10.55
N SER A 257 -19.15 16.99 -11.64
CA SER A 257 -20.16 16.09 -12.19
C SER A 257 -19.57 14.74 -12.59
N LEU A 258 -19.37 13.84 -11.62
CA LEU A 258 -18.93 12.46 -11.82
C LEU A 258 -19.71 11.47 -10.92
N SER A 259 -20.99 11.73 -10.66
CA SER A 259 -21.89 10.73 -10.06
C SER A 259 -22.77 10.11 -11.15
N ARG A 260 -22.38 8.92 -11.64
CA ARG A 260 -23.20 8.12 -12.55
C ARG A 260 -24.05 7.15 -11.72
N SER A 261 -25.32 7.47 -11.55
CA SER A 261 -26.31 6.58 -10.94
C SER A 261 -26.39 5.26 -11.71
N ARG A 262 -25.91 4.17 -11.12
CA ARG A 262 -26.24 2.80 -11.54
C ARG A 262 -27.66 2.47 -11.08
N SER A 263 -28.65 2.94 -11.83
CA SER A 263 -30.02 2.44 -11.76
C SER A 263 -30.10 1.12 -12.55
N SER A 264 -30.04 0.00 -11.85
CA SER A 264 -30.45 -1.32 -12.35
C SER A 264 -31.95 -1.31 -12.63
N ARG A 265 -32.34 -1.08 -13.90
CA ARG A 265 -33.70 -1.39 -14.39
C ARG A 265 -33.74 -2.80 -14.97
N PRO A 266 -34.79 -3.59 -14.69
CA PRO A 266 -34.98 -4.89 -15.33
C PRO A 266 -35.49 -4.71 -16.76
N ASN A 267 -34.91 -5.46 -17.70
CA ASN A 267 -35.34 -5.52 -19.09
C ASN A 267 -36.71 -6.19 -19.21
N THR A 268 -37.76 -5.41 -19.46
CA THR A 268 -39.02 -5.93 -20.00
C THR A 268 -38.95 -5.83 -21.53
N ILE A 269 -38.81 -6.97 -22.18
CA ILE A 269 -38.93 -7.11 -23.64
C ILE A 269 -40.39 -6.84 -24.00
N ARG A 270 -40.66 -5.72 -24.67
CA ARG A 270 -41.96 -5.43 -25.28
C ARG A 270 -41.81 -5.26 -26.78
N SER A 271 -42.15 -6.33 -27.49
CA SER A 271 -42.35 -6.36 -28.93
C SER A 271 -43.47 -5.41 -29.33
N ARG A 272 -43.24 -4.52 -30.30
CA ARG A 272 -44.30 -3.91 -31.11
C ARG A 272 -43.82 -3.68 -32.53
N SER A 273 -44.68 -4.11 -33.44
CA SER A 273 -44.56 -4.06 -34.89
C SER A 273 -45.51 -2.99 -35.48
N PHE A 274 -45.14 -2.53 -36.68
CA PHE A 274 -45.88 -1.77 -37.71
C PHE A 274 -46.43 -0.36 -37.41
N THR A 275 -46.00 0.64 -38.21
CA THR A 275 -46.74 1.07 -39.42
C THR A 275 -45.98 2.10 -40.25
N THR A 276 -46.21 2.03 -41.56
CA THR A 276 -45.73 2.82 -42.69
C THR A 276 -46.47 4.15 -42.87
N ASN A 277 -45.74 5.20 -43.29
CA ASN A 277 -46.00 6.09 -44.44
C ASN A 277 -45.58 7.55 -44.18
N GLY A 278 -44.94 8.17 -45.18
CA GLY A 278 -44.81 9.63 -45.26
C GLY A 278 -43.62 10.13 -46.07
N ARG A 279 -43.79 10.27 -47.39
CA ARG A 279 -42.94 11.06 -48.31
C ARG A 279 -42.81 12.51 -47.82
N SER A 280 -41.61 13.11 -47.97
CA SER A 280 -41.39 14.29 -48.83
C SER A 280 -39.92 14.71 -48.87
N ARG A 281 -39.48 15.07 -50.08
CA ARG A 281 -38.19 15.68 -50.46
C ARG A 281 -38.03 17.04 -49.74
N SER A 282 -36.85 17.51 -49.35
CA SER A 282 -35.98 18.34 -50.20
C SER A 282 -34.78 18.87 -49.41
N ALA A 283 -33.75 19.26 -50.16
CA ALA A 283 -32.71 20.24 -49.85
C ALA A 283 -31.45 19.78 -49.08
N SER A 284 -30.35 20.02 -49.79
CA SER A 284 -28.95 19.77 -49.48
C SER A 284 -28.41 20.67 -48.37
N HIS A 285 -27.77 20.08 -47.37
CA HIS A 285 -26.58 20.66 -46.75
C HIS A 285 -25.62 19.54 -46.38
N ARG A 286 -24.41 19.65 -46.93
CA ARG A 286 -23.29 18.71 -46.76
C ARG A 286 -22.58 19.10 -45.44
N PRO A 287 -22.63 18.28 -44.37
CA PRO A 287 -21.86 18.56 -43.17
C PRO A 287 -20.38 18.21 -43.39
N PRO A 288 -19.44 18.87 -42.69
CA PRO A 288 -18.02 18.58 -42.79
C PRO A 288 -17.71 17.18 -42.23
N PRO A 289 -16.58 16.57 -42.63
CA PRO A 289 -16.27 15.19 -42.24
C PRO A 289 -16.06 15.12 -40.73
N GLN A 290 -17.06 14.56 -40.03
CA GLN A 290 -16.88 14.10 -38.66
C GLN A 290 -15.89 12.93 -38.71
N THR A 291 -14.66 13.19 -38.28
CA THR A 291 -13.71 12.14 -37.90
C THR A 291 -14.38 11.28 -36.85
N LYS A 292 -14.85 10.09 -37.26
CA LYS A 292 -15.36 9.06 -36.37
C LYS A 292 -14.23 8.61 -35.47
N ARG A 293 -14.09 9.28 -34.32
CA ARG A 293 -13.30 8.78 -33.19
C ARG A 293 -14.05 7.55 -32.71
N SER A 294 -13.58 6.38 -33.13
CA SER A 294 -14.03 5.08 -32.67
C SER A 294 -13.79 4.98 -31.17
N GLN A 295 -14.79 5.38 -30.37
CA GLN A 295 -14.87 5.00 -28.98
C GLN A 295 -15.15 3.50 -28.94
N SER A 296 -14.11 2.70 -28.77
CA SER A 296 -14.29 1.28 -28.45
C SER A 296 -14.88 1.21 -27.04
N LEU A 297 -16.14 0.77 -26.97
CA LEU A 297 -16.79 0.46 -25.71
C LEU A 297 -16.13 -0.81 -25.15
N SER A 298 -15.20 -0.63 -24.22
CA SER A 298 -14.65 -1.70 -23.41
C SER A 298 -15.73 -2.23 -22.47
N ALA A 299 -16.04 -3.52 -22.55
CA ALA A 299 -17.14 -4.18 -21.85
C ALA A 299 -17.01 -4.22 -20.31
N ASN A 300 -15.91 -3.74 -19.73
CA ASN A 300 -15.63 -3.85 -18.30
C ASN A 300 -15.76 -2.54 -17.51
N GLY A 301 -16.34 -1.47 -18.08
CA GLY A 301 -16.67 -0.25 -17.31
C GLY A 301 -15.47 0.51 -16.71
N LEU A 302 -14.24 0.11 -17.00
CA LEU A 302 -13.03 0.82 -16.63
C LEU A 302 -12.86 2.00 -17.58
N THR A 303 -13.32 3.18 -17.17
CA THR A 303 -13.04 4.41 -17.91
C THR A 303 -11.66 4.87 -17.46
N VAL A 304 -10.63 4.43 -18.18
CA VAL A 304 -9.29 5.01 -18.03
C VAL A 304 -9.40 6.46 -18.49
N CYS A 305 -9.26 7.40 -17.56
CA CYS A 305 -9.32 8.84 -17.86
C CYS A 305 -8.28 9.17 -18.94
N CYS A 306 -8.74 9.72 -20.06
CA CYS A 306 -7.86 10.19 -21.12
C CYS A 306 -6.99 11.34 -20.59
N GLU A 307 -5.67 11.13 -20.63
CA GLU A 307 -4.65 12.09 -20.22
C GLU A 307 -4.71 13.33 -21.13
N GLY A 308 -5.10 14.47 -20.56
CA GLY A 308 -4.93 15.78 -21.19
C GLY A 308 -3.73 16.47 -20.55
N GLU A 309 -2.78 16.94 -21.37
CA GLU A 309 -1.47 17.49 -20.97
C GLU A 309 -1.50 18.71 -20.01
N GLY A 310 -2.67 19.25 -19.67
CA GLY A 310 -2.83 20.37 -18.73
C GLY A 310 -3.30 20.00 -17.32
N TRP A 311 -3.72 18.76 -17.09
CA TRP A 311 -4.38 18.37 -15.84
C TRP A 311 -3.41 18.13 -14.68
N ASP A 312 -2.15 17.82 -14.98
CA ASP A 312 -1.23 17.33 -13.97
C ASP A 312 -0.75 18.42 -13.00
N SER A 313 -0.66 19.70 -13.42
CA SER A 313 -0.23 20.79 -12.53
C SER A 313 -1.24 21.09 -11.43
N GLU A 314 -2.54 21.17 -11.77
CA GLU A 314 -3.59 21.45 -10.79
C GLU A 314 -3.71 20.31 -9.77
N ILE A 315 -3.57 19.06 -10.22
CA ILE A 315 -3.59 17.89 -9.33
C ILE A 315 -2.38 17.89 -8.40
N ILE A 316 -1.18 18.21 -8.91
CA ILE A 316 0.04 18.33 -8.09
C ILE A 316 -0.16 19.39 -7.00
N ASP A 317 -0.66 20.57 -7.37
CA ASP A 317 -0.86 21.66 -6.43
C ASP A 317 -1.95 21.33 -5.40
N ASN A 318 -3.02 20.63 -5.80
CA ASN A 318 -4.04 20.13 -4.87
C ASN A 318 -3.45 19.11 -3.86
N VAL A 319 -2.64 18.15 -4.32
CA VAL A 319 -2.00 17.16 -3.43
C VAL A 319 -1.03 17.84 -2.47
N LEU A 320 -0.25 18.81 -2.93
CA LEU A 320 0.76 19.49 -2.09
C LEU A 320 0.17 20.51 -1.13
N SER A 321 -0.93 21.17 -1.50
CA SER A 321 -1.61 22.16 -0.67
C SER A 321 -2.55 21.53 0.35
N ASN A 322 -3.03 20.30 0.11
CA ASN A 322 -3.84 19.57 1.07
C ASN A 322 -2.95 18.81 2.08
N PRO A 323 -2.88 19.23 3.35
CA PRO A 323 -2.05 18.58 4.37
C PRO A 323 -2.53 17.16 4.73
N SER A 324 -3.76 16.81 4.34
CA SER A 324 -4.36 15.49 4.51
C SER A 324 -4.26 14.64 3.26
N SER A 325 -3.52 15.03 2.21
CA SER A 325 -3.24 14.11 1.09
C SER A 325 -2.37 12.94 1.55
N LEU A 326 -2.46 11.79 0.87
CA LEU A 326 -1.72 10.59 1.30
C LEU A 326 -0.21 10.86 1.36
N LEU A 327 0.32 11.56 0.36
CA LEU A 327 1.74 11.90 0.29
C LEU A 327 2.17 12.79 1.48
N ARG A 328 1.38 13.80 1.84
CA ARG A 328 1.66 14.68 2.99
C ARG A 328 1.55 13.95 4.32
N THR A 329 0.58 13.04 4.44
CA THR A 329 0.43 12.20 5.64
C THR A 329 1.63 11.26 5.81
N ILE A 330 2.11 10.63 4.72
CA ILE A 330 3.33 9.80 4.74
C ILE A 330 4.56 10.63 5.09
N GLU A 331 4.74 11.79 4.44
CA GLU A 331 5.83 12.72 4.72
C GLU A 331 5.89 13.10 6.21
N ARG A 332 4.75 13.52 6.79
CA ARG A 332 4.65 13.89 8.20
C ARG A 332 5.00 12.71 9.11
N MET A 333 4.47 11.51 8.82
CA MET A 333 4.80 10.29 9.58
C MET A 333 6.32 10.00 9.52
N MET A 334 6.94 10.13 8.36
CA MET A 334 8.39 9.93 8.21
C MET A 334 9.20 10.95 9.00
N ILE A 335 8.78 12.23 9.02
CA ILE A 335 9.43 13.27 9.84
C ILE A 335 9.31 12.94 11.32
N THR A 336 8.10 12.65 11.81
CA THR A 336 7.83 12.33 13.21
C THR A 336 8.63 11.13 13.69
N ASN A 337 8.75 10.09 12.84
CA ASN A 337 9.42 8.85 13.20
C ASN A 337 10.92 8.84 12.87
N ALA A 338 11.47 9.89 12.25
CA ALA A 338 12.88 9.96 11.85
C ALA A 338 13.88 9.67 12.98
N PRO A 339 13.67 10.10 14.24
CA PRO A 339 14.60 9.77 15.33
C PRO A 339 14.79 8.27 15.59
N PHE A 340 13.76 7.44 15.32
CA PHE A 340 13.86 5.99 15.48
C PHE A 340 14.78 5.33 14.45
N MET A 341 15.14 6.05 13.38
CA MET A 341 15.99 5.53 12.33
C MET A 341 17.46 5.42 12.71
N LEU A 342 17.89 6.26 13.65
CA LEU A 342 19.25 6.26 14.18
C LEU A 342 19.45 5.20 15.26
N SER A 343 18.40 4.48 15.63
CA SER A 343 18.45 3.43 16.64
C SER A 343 18.61 2.04 16.00
N ASP A 344 19.48 1.22 16.59
CA ASP A 344 19.61 -0.20 16.24
C ASP A 344 18.39 -1.03 16.70
N VAL A 345 17.52 -0.44 17.51
CA VAL A 345 16.33 -1.12 18.06
C VAL A 345 15.29 -1.29 16.96
N LYS A 346 14.78 -2.52 16.82
CA LYS A 346 13.62 -2.79 15.95
C LYS A 346 12.38 -2.19 16.59
N SER A 347 11.79 -1.19 15.94
CA SER A 347 10.57 -0.52 16.37
C SER A 347 9.53 -0.52 15.25
N VAL A 348 8.24 -0.43 15.61
CA VAL A 348 7.15 -0.33 14.63
C VAL A 348 7.23 0.97 13.83
N GLN A 349 7.78 2.03 14.41
CA GLN A 349 8.03 3.32 13.77
C GLN A 349 9.10 3.21 12.67
N ARG A 350 10.20 2.49 12.96
CA ARG A 350 11.25 2.20 11.97
C ARG A 350 10.71 1.35 10.83
N GLU A 351 9.89 0.35 11.13
CA GLU A 351 9.21 -0.44 10.08
C GLU A 351 8.26 0.42 9.25
N ALA A 352 7.50 1.33 9.86
CA ALA A 352 6.63 2.24 9.13
C ALA A 352 7.40 3.11 8.13
N ILE A 353 8.55 3.67 8.54
CA ILE A 353 9.43 4.40 7.62
C ILE A 353 9.95 3.50 6.51
N ARG A 354 10.40 2.28 6.83
CA ARG A 354 10.91 1.33 5.84
C ARG A 354 9.88 1.04 4.75
N TRP A 355 8.63 0.78 5.15
CA TRP A 355 7.55 0.49 4.20
C TRP A 355 7.07 1.74 3.45
N ALA A 356 7.08 2.91 4.08
CA ALA A 356 6.85 4.19 3.38
C ALA A 356 7.92 4.44 2.31
N CYS A 357 9.20 4.21 2.61
CA CYS A 357 10.27 4.28 1.62
C CYS A 357 10.09 3.25 0.50
N GLY A 358 9.60 2.03 0.82
CA GLY A 358 9.20 1.04 -0.19
C GLY A 358 8.15 1.59 -1.17
N PHE A 359 7.08 2.19 -0.64
CA PHE A 359 6.06 2.86 -1.44
C PHE A 359 6.66 3.95 -2.34
N ILE A 360 7.47 4.86 -1.77
CA ILE A 360 8.12 5.94 -2.54
C ILE A 360 9.03 5.38 -3.64
N ARG A 361 9.78 4.31 -3.35
CA ARG A 361 10.63 3.63 -4.35
C ARG A 361 9.79 3.07 -5.49
N ASN A 362 8.65 2.44 -5.20
CA ASN A 362 7.78 1.85 -6.20
C ASN A 362 7.18 2.91 -7.13
N VAL A 363 6.62 3.99 -6.57
CA VAL A 363 5.97 5.05 -7.37
C VAL A 363 6.95 5.88 -8.19
N THR A 364 8.20 6.01 -7.74
CA THR A 364 9.27 6.73 -8.49
C THR A 364 9.96 5.88 -9.55
N ASN A 365 9.89 4.54 -9.45
CA ASN A 365 10.46 3.66 -10.48
C ASN A 365 9.50 3.50 -11.67
N GLY A 366 8.18 3.58 -11.40
CA GLY A 366 7.16 2.97 -12.24
C GLY A 366 7.22 1.46 -12.11
N ALA A 367 6.06 0.80 -11.94
CA ALA A 367 6.01 -0.66 -11.80
C ALA A 367 6.89 -1.31 -12.87
N GLU A 368 7.76 -2.23 -12.44
CA GLU A 368 8.84 -2.80 -13.26
C GLU A 368 8.28 -3.16 -14.64
N LYS A 369 8.77 -2.51 -15.70
CA LYS A 369 8.42 -2.85 -17.09
C LYS A 369 8.94 -4.27 -17.29
N ILE A 370 8.09 -5.26 -17.04
CA ILE A 370 8.41 -6.65 -17.36
C ILE A 370 8.45 -6.69 -18.87
N THR A 371 9.65 -6.51 -19.40
CA THR A 371 9.95 -6.79 -20.79
C THR A 371 9.92 -8.31 -20.93
N THR A 372 8.73 -8.90 -20.91
CA THR A 372 8.56 -10.24 -21.46
C THR A 372 8.89 -10.09 -22.94
N SER A 373 10.13 -10.41 -23.30
CA SER A 373 10.59 -10.52 -24.68
C SER A 373 9.84 -11.60 -25.45
N ASP A 374 8.95 -12.34 -24.79
CA ASP A 374 8.11 -13.37 -25.38
C ASP A 374 6.63 -12.94 -25.37
N PRO A 375 6.11 -12.38 -26.49
CA PRO A 375 4.70 -12.02 -26.62
C PRO A 375 3.76 -13.24 -26.67
N SER A 376 4.28 -14.47 -26.72
CA SER A 376 3.46 -15.68 -26.89
C SER A 376 2.84 -16.21 -25.59
N VAL A 377 3.34 -15.79 -24.42
CA VAL A 377 2.84 -16.24 -23.10
C VAL A 377 2.00 -15.13 -22.44
N ALA A 378 1.00 -14.63 -23.17
CA ALA A 378 0.02 -13.71 -22.60
C ALA A 378 -0.88 -14.48 -21.63
N SER A 379 -0.55 -14.47 -20.33
CA SER A 379 -1.38 -15.10 -19.31
C SER A 379 -2.75 -14.42 -19.27
N PRO A 380 -3.86 -15.14 -19.49
CA PRO A 380 -5.17 -14.55 -19.80
C PRO A 380 -5.88 -13.84 -18.63
N ARG A 381 -5.26 -13.69 -17.45
CA ARG A 381 -5.95 -13.22 -16.23
C ARG A 381 -5.37 -12.00 -15.52
N GLY A 382 -4.41 -11.27 -16.09
CA GLY A 382 -3.98 -10.02 -15.48
C GLY A 382 -3.22 -9.14 -16.45
N ARG A 383 -3.88 -8.10 -16.99
CA ARG A 383 -3.13 -7.03 -17.66
C ARG A 383 -2.27 -6.35 -16.59
N LYS A 384 -0.95 -6.51 -16.72
CA LYS A 384 0.02 -5.61 -16.11
C LYS A 384 -0.15 -4.27 -16.78
N GLY A 385 -0.80 -3.34 -16.09
CA GLY A 385 -0.90 -1.96 -16.55
C GLY A 385 0.50 -1.40 -16.82
N SER A 386 0.58 -0.35 -17.63
CA SER A 386 1.82 0.38 -17.88
C SER A 386 1.61 1.84 -17.53
N ILE A 387 2.52 2.39 -16.74
CA ILE A 387 2.59 3.83 -16.47
C ILE A 387 3.61 4.47 -17.41
N SER A 388 3.28 5.61 -18.01
CA SER A 388 4.19 6.33 -18.91
C SER A 388 5.37 6.93 -18.15
N ASP A 389 6.51 7.12 -18.82
CA ASP A 389 7.68 7.74 -18.20
C ASP A 389 7.39 9.20 -17.81
N ASP A 390 6.56 9.92 -18.57
CA ASP A 390 6.09 11.27 -18.24
C ASP A 390 5.27 11.30 -16.94
N SER A 391 4.42 10.29 -16.74
CA SER A 391 3.67 10.16 -15.48
C SER A 391 4.58 9.94 -14.28
N ILE A 392 5.64 9.14 -14.46
CA ILE A 392 6.64 8.92 -13.42
C ILE A 392 7.47 10.17 -13.16
N GLU A 393 7.82 10.92 -14.20
CA GLU A 393 8.46 12.23 -14.05
C GLU A 393 7.59 13.19 -13.25
N ASN A 394 6.30 13.28 -13.54
CA ASN A 394 5.35 14.13 -12.79
C ASN A 394 5.25 13.71 -11.32
N ILE A 395 5.23 12.40 -11.03
CA ILE A 395 5.28 11.90 -9.65
C ILE A 395 6.61 12.24 -8.97
N CYS A 396 7.74 12.12 -9.67
CA CYS A 396 9.04 12.51 -9.15
C CYS A 396 9.10 14.02 -8.88
N GLN A 397 8.51 14.85 -9.73
CA GLN A 397 8.41 16.30 -9.53
C GLN A 397 7.55 16.62 -8.30
N LEU A 398 6.41 15.95 -8.14
CA LEU A 398 5.57 16.05 -6.94
C LEU A 398 6.37 15.73 -5.67
N ILE A 399 7.05 14.58 -5.63
CA ILE A 399 7.86 14.15 -4.47
C ILE A 399 9.02 15.12 -4.21
N SER A 400 9.62 15.71 -5.25
CA SER A 400 10.73 16.66 -5.12
C SER A 400 10.37 17.97 -4.40
N ARG A 401 9.06 18.26 -4.29
CA ARG A 401 8.49 19.41 -3.57
C ARG A 401 8.08 19.06 -2.13
N THR A 402 8.48 17.89 -1.63
CA THR A 402 8.30 17.44 -0.24
C THR A 402 9.64 17.38 0.49
N GLU A 403 9.63 17.05 1.78
CA GLU A 403 10.77 16.77 2.64
C GLU A 403 11.36 15.36 2.42
N ILE A 404 10.68 14.50 1.65
CA ILE A 404 11.10 13.11 1.43
C ILE A 404 12.52 13.02 0.83
N PRO A 405 12.93 13.81 -0.19
CA PRO A 405 14.31 13.83 -0.68
C PRO A 405 15.34 14.13 0.40
N ARG A 406 15.04 15.06 1.32
CA ARG A 406 15.93 15.37 2.46
C ARG A 406 16.03 14.20 3.42
N LEU A 407 14.90 13.57 3.76
CA LEU A 407 14.86 12.43 4.67
C LEU A 407 15.61 11.21 4.12
N VAL A 408 15.45 10.86 2.85
CA VAL A 408 16.15 9.70 2.27
C VAL A 408 17.67 9.91 2.19
N VAL A 409 18.12 11.14 1.90
CA VAL A 409 19.54 11.51 1.96
C VAL A 409 20.05 11.41 3.41
N GLN A 410 19.26 11.93 4.36
CA GLN A 410 19.59 11.86 5.77
C GLN A 410 19.72 10.41 6.27
N PHE A 411 18.80 9.52 5.88
CA PHE A 411 18.84 8.11 6.30
C PHE A 411 20.06 7.35 5.75
N VAL A 412 20.51 7.67 4.54
CA VAL A 412 21.75 7.09 3.98
C VAL A 412 22.98 7.67 4.68
N ARG A 413 22.99 8.98 4.93
CA ARG A 413 24.13 9.68 5.56
C ARG A 413 24.34 9.24 7.01
N ASP A 414 23.24 9.14 7.74
CA ASP A 414 23.23 8.95 9.20
C ASP A 414 22.90 7.48 9.56
N SER A 415 23.01 6.54 8.60
CA SER A 415 22.75 5.11 8.84
C SER A 415 23.66 4.58 9.95
N PRO A 416 23.11 3.88 10.96
CA PRO A 416 23.92 3.25 12.01
C PRO A 416 24.65 1.99 11.51
N HIS A 417 24.26 1.45 10.35
CA HIS A 417 24.89 0.26 9.79
C HIS A 417 26.02 0.65 8.83
N PRO A 418 27.23 0.10 8.99
CA PRO A 418 28.29 0.28 8.01
C PRO A 418 27.86 -0.32 6.66
N THR A 419 28.30 0.28 5.55
CA THR A 419 27.85 -0.09 4.19
C THR A 419 28.09 -1.56 3.82
N VAL A 420 29.07 -2.23 4.45
CA VAL A 420 29.32 -3.67 4.28
C VAL A 420 28.18 -4.56 4.80
N LYS A 421 27.33 -4.04 5.70
CA LYS A 421 26.15 -4.72 6.24
C LYS A 421 24.86 -4.37 5.49
N TRP A 422 24.91 -3.47 4.51
CA TRP A 422 23.72 -3.14 3.74
C TRP A 422 23.35 -4.33 2.86
N THR A 423 22.13 -4.82 3.05
CA THR A 423 21.58 -5.93 2.26
C THR A 423 20.64 -5.40 1.19
N LYS A 424 20.32 -6.26 0.21
CA LYS A 424 19.20 -6.01 -0.70
C LYS A 424 17.94 -5.73 0.12
N ASP A 425 17.24 -4.65 -0.23
CA ASP A 425 16.03 -4.19 0.45
C ASP A 425 16.25 -3.79 1.92
N SER A 426 17.50 -3.57 2.37
CA SER A 426 17.75 -2.74 3.55
C SER A 426 17.16 -1.34 3.35
N LEU A 427 16.94 -0.58 4.42
CA LEU A 427 16.40 0.77 4.24
C LEU A 427 17.36 1.64 3.42
N GLU A 428 18.66 1.46 3.63
CA GLU A 428 19.73 2.15 2.93
C GLU A 428 19.68 1.83 1.43
N ASP A 429 19.52 0.55 1.07
CA ASP A 429 19.33 0.11 -0.32
C ASP A 429 18.05 0.72 -0.94
N ILE A 430 16.94 0.75 -0.19
CA ILE A 430 15.68 1.36 -0.63
C ILE A 430 15.86 2.86 -0.85
N CYS A 431 16.49 3.59 0.07
CA CYS A 431 16.73 5.02 -0.03
C CYS A 431 17.65 5.37 -1.21
N LEU A 432 18.72 4.60 -1.43
CA LEU A 432 19.54 4.72 -2.64
C LEU A 432 18.73 4.48 -3.91
N GLY A 433 17.79 3.53 -3.89
CA GLY A 433 16.86 3.30 -4.99
C GLY A 433 15.98 4.52 -5.29
N ILE A 434 15.41 5.15 -4.26
CA ILE A 434 14.61 6.39 -4.40
C ILE A 434 15.46 7.51 -5.00
N MET A 435 16.67 7.73 -4.46
CA MET A 435 17.59 8.76 -4.95
C MET A 435 17.97 8.52 -6.41
N CYS A 436 18.24 7.26 -6.79
CA CYS A 436 18.51 6.87 -8.17
C CYS A 436 17.35 7.22 -9.10
N ASN A 437 16.11 6.92 -8.68
CA ASN A 437 14.92 7.22 -9.47
C ASN A 437 14.71 8.73 -9.64
N ILE A 438 14.78 9.52 -8.56
CA ILE A 438 14.61 10.98 -8.61
C ILE A 438 15.71 11.63 -9.46
N ALA A 439 16.96 11.16 -9.35
CA ALA A 439 18.11 11.70 -10.08
C ALA A 439 18.06 11.47 -11.59
N ARG A 440 17.16 10.61 -12.09
CA ARG A 440 16.98 10.36 -13.54
C ARG A 440 16.19 11.45 -14.24
N PHE A 441 15.38 12.22 -13.50
CA PHE A 441 14.44 13.19 -14.05
C PHE A 441 14.87 14.63 -13.75
N SER A 442 14.07 15.60 -14.22
CA SER A 442 14.22 17.03 -13.91
C SER A 442 14.02 17.38 -12.42
N SER A 443 13.79 16.39 -11.56
CA SER A 443 13.55 16.53 -10.12
C SER A 443 14.82 16.48 -9.26
N ARG A 444 15.99 16.29 -9.87
CA ARG A 444 17.28 16.06 -9.20
C ARG A 444 17.77 17.22 -8.33
N GLU A 445 17.30 18.44 -8.59
CA GLU A 445 17.65 19.66 -7.86
C GLU A 445 17.25 19.55 -6.38
N SER A 446 16.20 18.79 -6.07
CA SER A 446 15.81 18.47 -4.70
C SER A 446 16.88 17.65 -3.95
N LEU A 447 17.55 16.71 -4.62
CA LEU A 447 18.64 15.91 -4.05
C LEU A 447 19.91 16.76 -3.87
N ILE A 448 20.18 17.69 -4.79
CA ILE A 448 21.29 18.64 -4.65
C ILE A 448 21.08 19.49 -3.40
N ARG A 449 19.89 20.09 -3.23
CA ARG A 449 19.53 20.87 -2.03
C ARG A 449 19.60 20.04 -0.74
N ALA A 450 19.25 18.76 -0.82
CA ALA A 450 19.34 17.84 0.32
C ALA A 450 20.78 17.44 0.69
N GLY A 451 21.80 17.83 -0.08
CA GLY A 451 23.20 17.46 0.18
C GLY A 451 23.56 16.03 -0.24
N ALA A 452 22.85 15.47 -1.24
CA ALA A 452 23.10 14.11 -1.72
C ALA A 452 24.53 13.92 -2.22
N ALA A 453 25.12 14.94 -2.86
CA ALA A 453 26.48 14.84 -3.39
C ALA A 453 27.51 14.55 -2.29
N ASP A 454 27.47 15.30 -1.19
CA ASP A 454 28.40 15.11 -0.08
C ASP A 454 28.15 13.81 0.69
N CYS A 455 26.88 13.43 0.85
CA CYS A 455 26.49 12.15 1.44
C CYS A 455 27.10 10.96 0.70
N LEU A 456 27.09 10.98 -0.63
CA LEU A 456 27.46 9.83 -1.45
C LEU A 456 28.97 9.68 -1.69
N LYS A 457 29.79 10.70 -1.42
CA LYS A 457 31.27 10.64 -1.55
C LYS A 457 31.90 9.47 -0.78
N LYS A 458 31.32 9.07 0.35
CA LYS A 458 31.82 7.94 1.16
C LYS A 458 31.46 6.57 0.57
N ILE A 459 30.47 6.52 -0.30
CA ILE A 459 29.88 5.29 -0.86
C ILE A 459 30.34 5.07 -2.30
N GLU A 460 30.62 6.15 -3.05
CA GLU A 460 30.96 6.10 -4.47
C GLU A 460 32.21 5.28 -4.80
N THR A 461 33.15 5.13 -3.86
CA THR A 461 34.40 4.38 -4.08
C THR A 461 34.22 2.90 -3.79
N LEU A 462 33.09 2.50 -3.21
CA LEU A 462 32.81 1.12 -2.88
C LEU A 462 32.53 0.29 -4.15
N VAL A 463 32.92 -0.98 -4.08
CA VAL A 463 32.57 -1.98 -5.08
C VAL A 463 31.15 -2.50 -4.83
N GLY A 464 30.53 -3.04 -5.88
CA GLY A 464 29.17 -3.61 -5.78
C GLY A 464 28.05 -2.60 -5.95
N ILE A 465 26.81 -3.09 -5.80
CA ILE A 465 25.60 -2.39 -6.25
C ILE A 465 25.40 -1.01 -5.62
N HIS A 466 25.72 -0.85 -4.32
CA HIS A 466 25.55 0.43 -3.63
C HIS A 466 26.52 1.50 -4.17
N GLY A 467 27.80 1.15 -4.37
CA GLY A 467 28.78 2.05 -4.97
C GLY A 467 28.44 2.42 -6.42
N TYR A 468 27.96 1.45 -7.22
CA TYR A 468 27.46 1.74 -8.57
C TYR A 468 26.27 2.71 -8.56
N ARG A 469 25.29 2.53 -7.66
CA ARG A 469 24.16 3.46 -7.52
C ARG A 469 24.63 4.85 -7.07
N ALA A 470 25.53 4.93 -6.11
CA ALA A 470 26.09 6.21 -5.64
C ALA A 470 26.77 6.98 -6.78
N ARG A 471 27.64 6.32 -7.56
CA ARG A 471 28.27 6.92 -8.75
C ARG A 471 27.23 7.37 -9.78
N ALA A 472 26.25 6.52 -10.08
CA ALA A 472 25.23 6.85 -11.07
C ALA A 472 24.38 8.07 -10.65
N ILE A 473 24.05 8.18 -9.36
CA ILE A 473 23.40 9.37 -8.79
C ILE A 473 24.31 10.58 -8.97
N LEU A 474 25.58 10.51 -8.54
CA LEU A 474 26.51 11.64 -8.63
C LEU A 474 26.75 12.15 -10.06
N VAL A 475 26.84 11.25 -11.05
CA VAL A 475 26.89 11.61 -12.47
C VAL A 475 25.60 12.34 -12.89
N SER A 476 24.43 11.85 -12.46
CA SER A 476 23.14 12.50 -12.73
C SER A 476 23.01 13.89 -12.10
N LEU A 477 23.62 14.10 -10.94
CA LEU A 477 23.67 15.38 -10.24
C LEU A 477 24.73 16.34 -10.80
N GLY A 478 25.58 15.88 -11.72
CA GLY A 478 26.71 16.67 -12.25
C GLY A 478 27.89 16.80 -11.29
N ALA A 479 27.94 16.00 -10.22
CA ALA A 479 29.03 15.97 -9.25
C ALA A 479 30.21 15.09 -9.70
N LEU A 480 29.99 14.21 -10.68
CA LEU A 480 31.02 13.41 -11.35
C LEU A 480 30.94 13.57 -12.87
N PRO A 481 32.06 13.41 -13.60
CA PRO A 481 32.06 13.44 -15.07
C PRO A 481 31.29 12.23 -15.64
N LYS A 482 30.68 12.40 -16.82
CA LYS A 482 29.87 11.36 -17.50
C LYS A 482 30.66 10.16 -18.03
N GLN A 483 31.97 10.13 -17.81
CA GLN A 483 32.88 9.11 -18.37
C GLN A 483 32.84 7.77 -17.59
N PHE A 484 32.01 7.67 -16.54
CA PHE A 484 31.86 6.50 -15.68
C PHE A 484 30.66 5.62 -16.01
#